data_AF-A0A6N2EA29-F1
#
_entry.id   AF-A0A6N2EA29-F1
#
_cell.length_a   1.000
_cell.length_b   1.000
_cell.length_c   1.000
_cell.angle_alpha   90.00
_cell.angle_beta   90.00
_cell.angle_gamma   90.00
#
_symmetry.space_group_name_H-M   'P 1'
#
loop_
_entity.id
_entity.type
_entity.pdbx_description
1 polymer ?
#
loop_
_entity_poly.entity_id
_entity_poly.type
_entity_poly.pdbx_seq_one_letter_code
_entity_poly.pdbx_strand_id
1 'polypeptide(L)'
;MRPFRSPHIRALVLFTLLLSSVLSVGELHARRLHNEQYGYYIDLPVGWNVIDAEDLSNVGFADPLSRAVVQVFAFERERFGSMPELVGYFRNRYDARGDESEFRYQGAAAVLADLSFAAGQHPARGYFTFISDREYWYVVSGFAPVDDYEIYHDTLLSAVDSFALGEVARRYPGPISQFYYPYPAPNTQEFEIALDQYALPLPADEGEIEASEVLIEREARLLNTWYRPGPSGGDWEDAWRRFYRTIYRDNFMRLAPLVPELLRYFAHEKIDGDDVPAELLRWLQSFAYRRVGGEADVQAPLSSLISGSGDCDSLGVVYAILLHHLGYDAILMVSHRFGHAMVGVDIPGSGARFPFEGREWLVAELTAPVAIGQIDQEQADPAGWIGVDLR
;
A
#
# COMPACT_ATOMS: atom_id res chain seq x y z
N MET A 1 -31.56 -26.87 -30.70
CA MET A 1 -32.61 -27.55 -29.90
C MET A 1 -32.13 -28.92 -29.42
N ARG A 2 -31.56 -28.95 -28.21
CA ARG A 2 -31.50 -30.05 -27.23
C ARG A 2 -31.36 -29.36 -25.86
N PRO A 3 -32.00 -29.84 -24.79
CA PRO A 3 -32.38 -28.99 -23.67
C PRO A 3 -31.27 -28.78 -22.65
N PHE A 4 -31.22 -27.56 -22.14
CA PHE A 4 -30.48 -27.12 -20.96
C PHE A 4 -30.84 -27.99 -19.75
N ARG A 5 -29.83 -28.58 -19.10
CA ARG A 5 -29.92 -29.01 -17.70
C ARG A 5 -29.38 -27.85 -16.87
N SER A 6 -30.24 -27.24 -16.07
CA SER A 6 -29.80 -26.34 -15.00
C SER A 6 -29.12 -27.16 -13.90
N PRO A 7 -28.14 -26.56 -13.23
CA PRO A 7 -28.02 -26.74 -11.80
C PRO A 7 -28.33 -25.40 -11.14
N HIS A 8 -29.31 -25.44 -10.23
CA HIS A 8 -29.59 -24.35 -9.31
C HIS A 8 -28.35 -24.07 -8.45
N ILE A 9 -27.61 -23.01 -8.77
CA ILE A 9 -26.63 -22.43 -7.86
C ILE A 9 -27.43 -21.69 -6.78
N ARG A 10 -27.62 -22.35 -5.63
CA ARG A 10 -28.11 -21.70 -4.42
C ARG A 10 -26.97 -20.83 -3.89
N ALA A 11 -27.04 -19.53 -4.13
CA ALA A 11 -26.27 -18.56 -3.38
C ALA A 11 -26.80 -18.57 -1.93
N LEU A 12 -26.05 -19.20 -1.03
CA LEU A 12 -26.31 -19.23 0.39
C LEU A 12 -25.26 -18.34 1.05
N VAL A 13 -25.55 -17.05 1.20
CA VAL A 13 -24.83 -16.20 2.15
C VAL A 13 -25.37 -16.58 3.52
N LEU A 14 -24.73 -17.54 4.17
CA LEU A 14 -25.12 -18.01 5.49
C LEU A 14 -24.27 -17.30 6.56
N PHE A 15 -24.84 -16.28 7.18
CA PHE A 15 -24.39 -15.79 8.47
C PHE A 15 -24.88 -16.78 9.53
N THR A 16 -24.15 -17.87 9.76
CA THR A 16 -24.45 -18.78 10.90
C THR A 16 -23.17 -19.41 11.43
N LEU A 17 -22.85 -19.05 12.68
CA LEU A 17 -21.88 -19.71 13.56
C LEU A 17 -22.09 -21.24 13.53
N LEU A 18 -21.08 -21.97 13.05
CA LEU A 18 -20.97 -23.40 13.28
C LEU A 18 -19.54 -23.75 13.70
N LEU A 19 -19.42 -23.93 15.02
CA LEU A 19 -18.25 -24.44 15.70
C LEU A 19 -18.05 -25.92 15.33
N SER A 20 -16.77 -26.31 15.20
CA SER A 20 -16.19 -27.67 15.26
C SER A 20 -16.18 -28.54 13.99
N SER A 21 -15.01 -28.62 13.36
CA SER A 21 -14.13 -29.79 13.52
C SER A 21 -12.71 -29.49 13.04
N VAL A 22 -11.74 -29.86 13.88
CA VAL A 22 -10.31 -29.60 13.78
C VAL A 22 -9.71 -30.22 12.51
N LEU A 23 -9.35 -29.36 11.56
CA LEU A 23 -8.18 -29.55 10.72
C LEU A 23 -7.26 -28.40 11.06
N SER A 24 -6.12 -28.72 11.66
CA SER A 24 -5.00 -27.80 11.84
C SER A 24 -4.42 -27.46 10.46
N VAL A 25 -5.14 -26.63 9.71
CA VAL A 25 -4.57 -25.72 8.72
C VAL A 25 -3.86 -24.68 9.57
N GLY A 26 -2.53 -24.62 9.51
CA GLY A 26 -1.80 -23.53 10.16
C GLY A 26 -2.47 -22.21 9.77
N GLU A 27 -2.71 -21.34 10.74
CA GLU A 27 -3.35 -20.04 10.52
C GLU A 27 -2.62 -19.32 9.37
N LEU A 28 -3.20 -19.41 8.17
CA LEU A 28 -2.80 -18.60 7.04
C LEU A 28 -3.36 -17.21 7.34
N HIS A 29 -2.69 -16.48 8.23
CA HIS A 29 -2.90 -15.06 8.37
C HIS A 29 -2.46 -14.43 7.05
N ALA A 30 -3.44 -14.11 6.19
CA ALA A 30 -3.19 -13.48 4.90
C ALA A 30 -2.78 -12.02 5.13
N ARG A 31 -1.53 -11.79 5.56
CA ARG A 31 -0.95 -10.44 5.61
C ARG A 31 -0.75 -9.89 4.19
N ARG A 32 -0.34 -10.77 3.27
CA ARG A 32 -0.23 -10.51 1.82
C ARG A 32 -0.62 -11.80 1.10
N LEU A 33 -1.62 -11.76 0.24
CA LEU A 33 -1.99 -12.90 -0.57
C LEU A 33 -1.57 -12.67 -2.01
N HIS A 34 -0.92 -13.69 -2.59
CA HIS A 34 -0.62 -13.79 -4.00
C HIS A 34 -1.46 -14.91 -4.60
N ASN A 35 -2.27 -14.59 -5.59
CA ASN A 35 -2.97 -15.59 -6.39
C ASN A 35 -2.17 -15.83 -7.66
N GLU A 36 -1.32 -16.85 -7.65
CA GLU A 36 -0.43 -17.19 -8.78
C GLU A 36 -1.21 -17.53 -10.06
N GLN A 37 -2.38 -18.15 -9.93
CA GLN A 37 -3.20 -18.57 -11.08
C GLN A 37 -3.73 -17.36 -11.87
N TYR A 38 -4.15 -16.32 -11.16
CA TYR A 38 -4.71 -15.10 -11.74
C TYR A 38 -3.77 -13.90 -11.61
N GLY A 39 -2.50 -14.13 -11.28
CA GLY A 39 -1.44 -13.12 -11.27
C GLY A 39 -1.77 -11.83 -10.49
N TYR A 40 -2.47 -11.89 -9.36
CA TYR A 40 -2.78 -10.70 -8.56
C TYR A 40 -2.31 -10.81 -7.11
N TYR A 41 -2.14 -9.65 -6.49
CA TYR A 41 -1.77 -9.49 -5.08
C TYR A 41 -2.81 -8.67 -4.32
N ILE A 42 -2.92 -8.91 -3.02
CA ILE A 42 -3.71 -8.11 -2.08
C ILE A 42 -3.01 -8.05 -0.71
N ASP A 43 -2.91 -6.87 -0.11
CA ASP A 43 -2.29 -6.61 1.23
C ASP A 43 -3.37 -6.03 2.15
N LEU A 44 -4.17 -6.93 2.74
CA LEU A 44 -5.32 -6.56 3.55
C LEU A 44 -4.91 -5.98 4.91
N PRO A 45 -5.77 -5.18 5.55
CA PRO A 45 -5.58 -4.79 6.94
C PRO A 45 -5.34 -6.02 7.85
N VAL A 46 -4.54 -5.83 8.90
CA VAL A 46 -4.12 -6.93 9.77
C VAL A 46 -5.32 -7.64 10.43
N GLY A 47 -5.17 -8.94 10.69
CA GLY A 47 -6.21 -9.75 11.34
C GLY A 47 -7.34 -10.21 10.42
N TRP A 48 -7.39 -9.75 9.16
CA TRP A 48 -8.34 -10.27 8.18
C TRP A 48 -8.04 -11.74 7.85
N ASN A 49 -9.10 -12.52 7.67
CA ASN A 49 -9.03 -13.96 7.46
C ASN A 49 -9.61 -14.35 6.10
N VAL A 50 -9.01 -15.33 5.46
CA VAL A 50 -9.59 -15.97 4.26
C VAL A 50 -10.81 -16.77 4.68
N ILE A 51 -11.97 -16.47 4.09
CA ILE A 51 -13.24 -17.16 4.36
C ILE A 51 -13.70 -18.06 3.21
N ASP A 52 -13.21 -17.80 1.99
CA ASP A 52 -13.46 -18.64 0.81
C ASP A 52 -12.25 -18.55 -0.12
N ALA A 53 -11.70 -19.71 -0.49
CA ALA A 53 -10.64 -19.83 -1.50
C ALA A 53 -10.66 -21.21 -2.16
N GLU A 54 -11.82 -21.91 -2.12
CA GLU A 54 -11.96 -23.23 -2.77
C GLU A 54 -11.85 -23.10 -4.29
N ASP A 55 -12.39 -21.99 -4.82
CA ASP A 55 -12.24 -21.57 -6.20
C ASP A 55 -11.31 -20.35 -6.25
N LEU A 56 -10.09 -20.51 -6.76
CA LEU A 56 -9.12 -19.41 -6.84
C LEU A 56 -9.58 -18.26 -7.76
N SER A 57 -10.63 -18.45 -8.56
CA SER A 57 -11.27 -17.38 -9.34
C SER A 57 -12.21 -16.51 -8.50
N ASN A 58 -12.49 -16.89 -7.25
CA ASN A 58 -13.29 -16.15 -6.29
C ASN A 58 -12.74 -16.33 -4.88
N VAL A 59 -11.92 -15.38 -4.43
CA VAL A 59 -11.34 -15.41 -3.08
C VAL A 59 -12.04 -14.39 -2.19
N GLY A 60 -12.52 -14.83 -1.04
CA GLY A 60 -13.23 -14.03 -0.05
C GLY A 60 -12.45 -13.90 1.26
N PHE A 61 -12.53 -12.72 1.86
CA PHE A 61 -11.90 -12.37 3.12
C PHE A 61 -12.91 -11.68 4.03
N ALA A 62 -12.76 -11.85 5.35
CA ALA A 62 -13.53 -11.12 6.33
C ALA A 62 -12.63 -10.50 7.39
N ASP A 63 -13.07 -9.37 7.94
CA ASP A 63 -12.42 -8.77 9.11
C ASP A 63 -12.54 -9.67 10.34
N PRO A 64 -11.76 -9.42 11.42
CA PRO A 64 -11.81 -10.23 12.64
C PRO A 64 -13.20 -10.38 13.26
N LEU A 65 -14.09 -9.40 13.06
CA LEU A 65 -15.46 -9.43 13.58
C LEU A 65 -16.49 -10.01 12.59
N SER A 66 -16.06 -10.41 11.39
CA SER A 66 -16.92 -10.91 10.30
C SER A 66 -18.05 -9.95 9.91
N ARG A 67 -17.82 -8.65 10.01
CA ARG A 67 -18.74 -7.57 9.64
C ARG A 67 -18.36 -6.91 8.32
N ALA A 68 -17.08 -6.86 7.97
CA ALA A 68 -16.63 -6.39 6.67
C ALA A 68 -16.10 -7.56 5.84
N VAL A 69 -16.39 -7.53 4.55
CA VAL A 69 -16.02 -8.57 3.60
C VAL A 69 -15.32 -7.94 2.41
N VAL A 70 -14.25 -8.58 1.96
CA VAL A 70 -13.57 -8.26 0.70
C VAL A 70 -13.60 -9.50 -0.18
N GLN A 71 -13.92 -9.33 -1.46
CA GLN A 71 -13.89 -10.43 -2.43
C GLN A 71 -13.17 -10.00 -3.69
N VAL A 72 -12.39 -10.92 -4.24
CA VAL A 72 -11.73 -10.77 -5.53
C VAL A 72 -12.26 -11.85 -6.47
N PHE A 73 -12.94 -11.42 -7.53
CA PHE A 73 -13.34 -12.29 -8.63
C PHE A 73 -12.39 -12.09 -9.81
N ALA A 74 -11.98 -13.19 -10.43
CA ALA A 74 -11.23 -13.19 -11.68
C ALA A 74 -12.02 -14.02 -12.73
N PHE A 75 -12.13 -13.50 -13.94
CA PHE A 75 -12.84 -14.15 -15.03
C PHE A 75 -12.02 -14.13 -16.30
N GLU A 76 -12.04 -15.22 -17.07
CA GLU A 76 -11.45 -15.27 -18.41
C GLU A 76 -11.93 -14.11 -19.29
N ARG A 77 -11.02 -13.56 -20.09
CA ARG A 77 -11.28 -12.40 -20.95
C ARG A 77 -12.52 -12.55 -21.82
N GLU A 78 -12.78 -13.75 -22.34
CA GLU A 78 -13.88 -14.04 -23.27
C GLU A 78 -15.26 -14.10 -22.58
N ARG A 79 -15.30 -14.12 -21.25
CA ARG A 79 -16.57 -14.23 -20.50
C ARG A 79 -17.47 -13.02 -20.70
N PHE A 80 -16.88 -11.84 -20.88
CA PHE A 80 -17.61 -10.59 -21.09
C PHE A 80 -17.02 -9.85 -22.29
N GLY A 81 -17.89 -9.27 -23.12
CA GLY A 81 -17.49 -8.48 -24.29
C GLY A 81 -17.13 -7.04 -23.95
N SER A 82 -17.58 -6.51 -22.81
CA SER A 82 -17.38 -5.10 -22.44
C SER A 82 -17.47 -4.84 -20.93
N MET A 83 -16.93 -3.71 -20.48
CA MET A 83 -17.02 -3.28 -19.07
C MET A 83 -18.48 -3.11 -18.60
N PRO A 84 -19.40 -2.47 -19.37
CA PRO A 84 -20.80 -2.39 -18.98
C PRO A 84 -21.49 -3.75 -18.83
N GLU A 85 -21.08 -4.76 -19.60
CA GLU A 85 -21.62 -6.12 -19.46
C GLU A 85 -21.19 -6.76 -18.14
N LEU A 86 -19.92 -6.61 -17.76
CA LEU A 86 -19.39 -7.08 -16.47
C LEU A 86 -20.09 -6.37 -15.28
N VAL A 87 -20.20 -5.04 -15.33
CA VAL A 87 -20.88 -4.25 -14.29
C VAL A 87 -22.36 -4.66 -14.21
N GLY A 88 -23.03 -4.78 -15.36
CA GLY A 88 -24.42 -5.23 -15.45
C GLY A 88 -24.64 -6.64 -14.90
N TYR A 89 -23.67 -7.55 -15.08
CA TYR A 89 -23.73 -8.90 -14.49
C TYR A 89 -23.81 -8.85 -12.96
N PHE A 90 -22.97 -8.05 -12.30
CA PHE A 90 -22.98 -7.90 -10.84
C PHE A 90 -24.22 -7.16 -10.34
N ARG A 91 -24.63 -6.08 -11.02
CA ARG A 91 -25.87 -5.35 -10.67
C ARG A 91 -27.09 -6.25 -10.69
N ASN A 92 -27.26 -7.02 -11.76
CA ASN A 92 -28.39 -7.94 -11.89
C ASN A 92 -28.32 -9.11 -10.90
N ARG A 93 -27.12 -9.64 -10.65
CA ARG A 93 -26.92 -10.76 -9.71
C ARG A 93 -27.31 -10.39 -8.28
N TYR A 94 -27.04 -9.16 -7.87
CA TYR A 94 -27.25 -8.71 -6.48
C TYR A 94 -28.41 -7.72 -6.31
N ASP A 95 -29.18 -7.43 -7.37
CA ASP A 95 -30.15 -6.33 -7.43
C ASP A 95 -29.54 -5.01 -6.90
N ALA A 96 -28.29 -4.75 -7.27
CA ALA A 96 -27.48 -3.69 -6.69
C ALA A 96 -27.80 -2.31 -7.32
N ARG A 97 -27.86 -1.29 -6.46
CA ARG A 97 -28.16 0.11 -6.84
C ARG A 97 -27.07 1.04 -6.34
N GLY A 98 -26.87 2.13 -7.04
CA GLY A 98 -25.85 3.13 -6.71
C GLY A 98 -25.12 3.62 -7.94
N ASP A 99 -24.11 4.45 -7.71
CA ASP A 99 -23.42 5.19 -8.76
C ASP A 99 -22.13 4.49 -9.18
N GLU A 100 -21.67 4.80 -10.39
CA GLU A 100 -20.43 4.28 -10.94
C GLU A 100 -19.69 5.37 -11.70
N SER A 101 -18.37 5.23 -11.80
CA SER A 101 -17.52 6.18 -12.50
C SER A 101 -16.36 5.44 -13.16
N GLU A 102 -16.12 5.76 -14.43
CA GLU A 102 -15.04 5.20 -15.23
C GLU A 102 -13.71 5.88 -14.90
N PHE A 103 -12.64 5.09 -14.86
CA PHE A 103 -11.27 5.58 -14.71
C PHE A 103 -10.28 4.64 -15.39
N ARG A 104 -8.99 4.94 -15.29
CA ARG A 104 -7.93 4.02 -15.71
C ARG A 104 -7.13 3.57 -14.51
N TYR A 105 -6.94 2.26 -14.40
CA TYR A 105 -6.05 1.64 -13.42
C TYR A 105 -4.86 1.04 -14.16
N GLN A 106 -3.67 1.60 -13.99
CA GLN A 106 -2.45 1.21 -14.71
C GLN A 106 -2.64 1.16 -16.23
N GLY A 107 -3.39 2.14 -16.76
CA GLY A 107 -3.74 2.23 -18.18
C GLY A 107 -4.90 1.33 -18.63
N ALA A 108 -5.26 0.32 -17.85
CA ALA A 108 -6.41 -0.56 -18.09
C ALA A 108 -7.73 0.18 -17.85
N ALA A 109 -8.78 -0.18 -18.59
CA ALA A 109 -10.12 0.36 -18.36
C ALA A 109 -10.65 -0.18 -17.03
N ALA A 110 -11.16 0.72 -16.19
CA ALA A 110 -11.69 0.37 -14.88
C ALA A 110 -12.95 1.18 -14.55
N VAL A 111 -13.79 0.65 -13.68
CA VAL A 111 -14.96 1.31 -13.12
C VAL A 111 -14.94 1.14 -11.60
N LEU A 112 -15.11 2.24 -10.87
CA LEU A 112 -15.42 2.18 -9.44
C LEU A 112 -16.92 2.42 -9.27
N ALA A 113 -17.57 1.57 -8.49
CA ALA A 113 -18.98 1.71 -8.14
C ALA A 113 -19.18 1.67 -6.62
N ASP A 114 -20.03 2.55 -6.10
CA ASP A 114 -20.55 2.51 -4.73
C ASP A 114 -21.95 1.91 -4.79
N LEU A 115 -22.09 0.69 -4.30
CA LEU A 115 -23.28 -0.14 -4.49
C LEU A 115 -23.91 -0.50 -3.15
N SER A 116 -25.22 -0.33 -3.07
CA SER A 116 -26.09 -0.91 -2.05
C SER A 116 -26.82 -2.13 -2.61
N PHE A 117 -26.82 -3.23 -1.86
CA PHE A 117 -27.36 -4.51 -2.31
C PHE A 117 -27.77 -5.41 -1.12
N ALA A 118 -28.35 -6.57 -1.40
CA ALA A 118 -28.68 -7.57 -0.37
C ALA A 118 -27.61 -8.68 -0.34
N ALA A 119 -26.88 -8.77 0.77
CA ALA A 119 -26.00 -9.90 1.08
C ALA A 119 -26.81 -10.96 1.85
N GLY A 120 -27.47 -11.85 1.10
CA GLY A 120 -28.42 -12.81 1.68
C GLY A 120 -29.68 -12.10 2.14
N GLN A 121 -29.93 -12.06 3.46
CA GLN A 121 -31.07 -11.35 4.06
C GLN A 121 -30.68 -9.98 4.65
N HIS A 122 -29.41 -9.58 4.56
CA HIS A 122 -28.90 -8.38 5.19
C HIS A 122 -28.59 -7.30 4.14
N PRO A 123 -29.03 -6.04 4.36
CA PRO A 123 -28.64 -4.94 3.49
C PRO A 123 -27.16 -4.63 3.69
N ALA A 124 -26.43 -4.51 2.59
CA ALA A 124 -25.01 -4.20 2.57
C ALA A 124 -24.75 -3.01 1.63
N ARG A 125 -23.66 -2.29 1.90
CA ARG A 125 -23.12 -1.25 1.03
C ARG A 125 -21.61 -1.40 0.93
N GLY A 126 -21.06 -1.09 -0.23
CA GLY A 126 -19.62 -1.16 -0.43
C GLY A 126 -19.15 -0.72 -1.80
N TYR A 127 -17.85 -0.80 -1.97
CA TYR A 127 -17.16 -0.45 -3.20
C TYR A 127 -16.93 -1.68 -4.06
N PHE A 128 -17.09 -1.51 -5.38
CA PHE A 128 -16.77 -2.50 -6.39
C PHE A 128 -15.88 -1.85 -7.44
N THR A 129 -14.66 -2.34 -7.57
CA THR A 129 -13.73 -1.95 -8.62
C THR A 129 -13.69 -3.04 -9.68
N PHE A 130 -14.19 -2.72 -10.86
CA PHE A 130 -14.17 -3.57 -12.04
C PHE A 130 -12.97 -3.20 -12.90
N ILE A 131 -12.14 -4.16 -13.28
CA ILE A 131 -10.88 -3.91 -14.00
C ILE A 131 -10.81 -4.85 -15.21
N SER A 132 -10.44 -4.29 -16.36
CA SER A 132 -10.25 -5.03 -17.60
C SER A 132 -8.76 -5.18 -17.91
N ASP A 133 -8.17 -6.32 -17.58
CA ASP A 133 -6.82 -6.65 -18.02
C ASP A 133 -6.83 -7.38 -19.39
N ARG A 134 -5.63 -7.64 -19.93
CA ARG A 134 -5.43 -8.37 -21.18
C ARG A 134 -5.98 -9.79 -21.13
N GLU A 135 -5.75 -10.50 -20.02
CA GLU A 135 -6.09 -11.92 -19.87
C GLU A 135 -7.38 -12.14 -19.09
N TYR A 136 -7.71 -11.23 -18.17
CA TYR A 136 -8.83 -11.42 -17.26
C TYR A 136 -9.64 -10.15 -17.04
N TRP A 137 -10.87 -10.36 -16.57
CA TRP A 137 -11.66 -9.36 -15.88
C TRP A 137 -11.53 -9.57 -14.39
N TYR A 138 -11.28 -8.50 -13.64
CA TYR A 138 -11.26 -8.55 -12.18
C TYR A 138 -12.40 -7.74 -11.60
N VAL A 139 -12.94 -8.22 -10.48
CA VAL A 139 -13.84 -7.45 -9.62
C VAL A 139 -13.33 -7.55 -8.20
N VAL A 140 -12.85 -6.43 -7.68
CA VAL A 140 -12.43 -6.30 -6.27
C VAL A 140 -13.53 -5.56 -5.55
N SER A 141 -14.15 -6.21 -4.57
CA SER A 141 -15.24 -5.62 -3.80
C SER A 141 -14.88 -5.58 -2.32
N GLY A 142 -15.30 -4.51 -1.65
CA GLY A 142 -15.20 -4.36 -0.20
C GLY A 142 -16.52 -3.79 0.32
N PHE A 143 -17.21 -4.53 1.19
CA PHE A 143 -18.54 -4.14 1.67
C PHE A 143 -18.76 -4.53 3.14
N ALA A 144 -19.73 -3.88 3.77
CA ALA A 144 -20.19 -4.15 5.13
C ALA A 144 -21.73 -3.99 5.20
N PRO A 145 -22.39 -4.47 6.28
CA PRO A 145 -23.76 -4.09 6.60
C PRO A 145 -23.92 -2.57 6.57
N VAL A 146 -25.09 -2.10 6.11
CA VAL A 146 -25.36 -0.66 6.00
C VAL A 146 -25.14 0.08 7.33
N ASP A 147 -25.50 -0.55 8.45
CA ASP A 147 -25.37 0.05 9.79
C ASP A 147 -23.91 0.19 10.26
N ASP A 148 -23.00 -0.61 9.71
CA ASP A 148 -21.57 -0.62 10.05
C ASP A 148 -20.72 0.06 8.94
N TYR A 149 -21.32 0.45 7.81
CA TYR A 149 -20.59 0.94 6.63
C TYR A 149 -19.69 2.15 6.94
N GLU A 150 -20.19 3.13 7.70
CA GLU A 150 -19.40 4.33 8.05
C GLU A 150 -18.19 3.99 8.94
N ILE A 151 -18.31 2.96 9.79
CA ILE A 151 -17.21 2.51 10.66
C ILE A 151 -16.12 1.81 9.83
N TYR A 152 -16.53 1.04 8.83
CA TYR A 152 -15.60 0.29 7.99
C TYR A 152 -15.15 1.05 6.74
N HIS A 153 -15.68 2.24 6.45
CA HIS A 153 -15.45 2.97 5.21
C HIS A 153 -13.97 3.03 4.80
N ASP A 154 -13.10 3.57 5.67
CA ASP A 154 -11.66 3.67 5.41
C ASP A 154 -11.00 2.29 5.26
N THR A 155 -11.49 1.29 5.98
CA THR A 155 -10.98 -0.09 5.93
C THR A 155 -11.32 -0.77 4.60
N LEU A 156 -12.54 -0.57 4.10
CA LEU A 156 -12.99 -1.08 2.81
C LEU A 156 -12.20 -0.44 1.67
N LEU A 157 -12.02 0.89 1.71
CA LEU A 157 -11.21 1.61 0.73
C LEU A 157 -9.76 1.11 0.75
N SER A 158 -9.12 1.05 1.93
CA SER A 158 -7.74 0.56 2.08
C SER A 158 -7.58 -0.88 1.55
N ALA A 159 -8.54 -1.76 1.84
CA ALA A 159 -8.49 -3.14 1.38
C ALA A 159 -8.63 -3.26 -0.14
N VAL A 160 -9.59 -2.56 -0.75
CA VAL A 160 -9.76 -2.53 -2.21
C VAL A 160 -8.55 -1.89 -2.89
N ASP A 161 -8.02 -0.82 -2.31
CA ASP A 161 -6.84 -0.13 -2.81
C ASP A 161 -5.59 -1.02 -2.76
N SER A 162 -5.52 -1.98 -1.83
CA SER A 162 -4.37 -2.88 -1.72
C SER A 162 -4.20 -3.85 -2.90
N PHE A 163 -5.20 -3.98 -3.77
CA PHE A 163 -5.14 -4.84 -4.94
C PHE A 163 -4.05 -4.39 -5.94
N ALA A 164 -3.32 -5.36 -6.51
CA ALA A 164 -2.29 -5.13 -7.51
C ALA A 164 -2.26 -6.25 -8.58
N LEU A 165 -2.16 -5.85 -9.86
CA LEU A 165 -2.03 -6.75 -11.00
C LEU A 165 -0.56 -7.12 -11.28
N GLY A 166 -0.16 -8.30 -10.86
CA GLY A 166 1.21 -8.78 -10.98
C GLY A 166 2.20 -8.06 -10.07
N GLU A 167 3.45 -8.50 -10.13
CA GLU A 167 4.50 -8.02 -9.22
C GLU A 167 4.84 -6.55 -9.44
N VAL A 168 4.81 -6.09 -10.70
CA VAL A 168 5.14 -4.70 -11.05
C VAL A 168 4.14 -3.72 -10.44
N ALA A 169 2.84 -4.06 -10.45
CA ALA A 169 1.76 -3.24 -9.90
C ALA A 169 1.90 -2.96 -8.40
N ARG A 170 2.64 -3.79 -7.66
CA ARG A 170 2.90 -3.58 -6.22
C ARG A 170 3.77 -2.36 -5.92
N ARG A 171 4.25 -1.67 -6.95
CA ARG A 171 5.04 -0.43 -6.88
C ARG A 171 4.28 0.80 -7.36
N TYR A 172 3.01 0.64 -7.74
CA TYR A 172 2.16 1.72 -8.24
C TYR A 172 1.02 2.00 -7.27
N PRO A 173 0.43 3.20 -7.29
CA PRO A 173 -0.81 3.49 -6.57
C PRO A 173 -1.89 2.45 -6.84
N GLY A 174 -2.70 2.14 -5.84
CA GLY A 174 -3.80 1.19 -5.95
C GLY A 174 -4.99 1.72 -6.76
N PRO A 175 -6.02 0.89 -7.01
CA PRO A 175 -7.18 1.32 -7.80
C PRO A 175 -7.97 2.47 -7.18
N ILE A 176 -8.10 2.55 -5.85
CA ILE A 176 -8.80 3.68 -5.21
C ILE A 176 -7.95 4.94 -5.31
N SER A 177 -6.63 4.82 -5.12
CA SER A 177 -5.70 5.93 -5.28
C SER A 177 -5.69 6.48 -6.71
N GLN A 178 -5.69 5.60 -7.73
CA GLN A 178 -5.76 6.00 -9.14
C GLN A 178 -7.14 6.50 -9.58
N PHE A 179 -8.20 6.09 -8.88
CA PHE A 179 -9.52 6.67 -9.05
C PHE A 179 -9.59 8.08 -8.48
N TYR A 180 -9.02 8.31 -7.30
CA TYR A 180 -8.94 9.63 -6.68
C TYR A 180 -8.14 10.61 -7.54
N TYR A 181 -6.94 10.20 -7.97
CA TYR A 181 -6.12 10.96 -8.92
C TYR A 181 -5.37 10.04 -9.89
N PRO A 182 -5.46 10.26 -11.22
CA PRO A 182 -4.84 9.39 -12.20
C PRO A 182 -3.32 9.27 -12.03
N TYR A 183 -2.81 8.06 -12.31
CA TYR A 183 -1.37 7.84 -12.46
C TYR A 183 -1.07 7.16 -13.82
N PRO A 184 -0.12 7.68 -14.63
CA PRO A 184 0.61 8.94 -14.45
C PRO A 184 -0.32 10.16 -14.45
N ALA A 185 0.13 11.23 -13.80
CA ALA A 185 -0.64 12.45 -13.68
C ALA A 185 -0.81 13.20 -15.02
N PRO A 186 -1.96 13.85 -15.24
CA PRO A 186 -2.24 14.54 -16.51
C PRO A 186 -1.60 15.93 -16.63
N ASN A 187 -1.32 16.64 -15.53
CA ASN A 187 -0.91 18.04 -15.54
C ASN A 187 0.43 18.25 -14.83
N THR A 188 1.44 17.49 -15.26
CA THR A 188 2.78 17.55 -14.68
C THR A 188 3.46 18.90 -14.92
N GLN A 189 4.04 19.47 -13.86
CA GLN A 189 4.89 20.65 -13.87
C GLN A 189 6.31 20.30 -13.37
N GLU A 190 7.30 21.09 -13.78
CA GLU A 190 8.69 20.88 -13.37
C GLU A 190 8.95 21.61 -12.05
N PHE A 191 9.37 20.88 -11.02
CA PHE A 191 9.85 21.42 -9.75
C PHE A 191 11.37 21.33 -9.70
N GLU A 192 12.02 22.34 -9.12
CA GLU A 192 13.47 22.31 -8.90
C GLU A 192 13.78 21.79 -7.49
N ILE A 193 14.48 20.66 -7.43
CA ILE A 193 14.92 20.05 -6.18
C ILE A 193 16.38 20.44 -5.93
N ALA A 194 16.63 21.19 -4.86
CA ALA A 194 17.98 21.63 -4.51
C ALA A 194 18.83 20.46 -3.99
N LEU A 195 20.01 20.27 -4.56
CA LEU A 195 21.03 19.33 -4.10
C LEU A 195 22.41 20.00 -4.21
N ASP A 196 22.95 20.44 -3.07
CA ASP A 196 24.12 21.32 -2.98
C ASP A 196 23.99 22.56 -3.91
N GLN A 197 24.88 22.73 -4.89
CA GLN A 197 24.81 23.77 -5.91
C GLN A 197 23.95 23.41 -7.14
N TYR A 198 23.38 22.21 -7.19
CA TYR A 198 22.58 21.72 -8.31
C TYR A 198 21.08 21.93 -8.07
N ALA A 199 20.36 22.17 -9.16
CA ALA A 199 18.91 22.11 -9.21
C ALA A 199 18.51 20.91 -10.08
N LEU A 200 17.90 19.90 -9.46
CA LEU A 200 17.47 18.68 -10.14
C LEU A 200 16.01 18.85 -10.57
N PRO A 201 15.67 18.74 -11.87
CA PRO A 201 14.30 18.83 -12.31
C PRO A 201 13.50 17.59 -11.88
N LEU A 202 12.37 17.80 -11.23
CA LEU A 202 11.41 16.77 -10.85
C LEU A 202 10.05 17.08 -11.49
N PRO A 203 9.65 16.36 -12.55
CA PRO A 203 8.30 16.47 -13.08
C PRO A 203 7.31 15.84 -12.07
N ALA A 204 6.40 16.65 -11.54
CA ALA A 204 5.36 16.23 -10.61
C ALA A 204 4.07 17.04 -10.82
N ASP A 205 2.94 16.55 -10.33
CA ASP A 205 1.66 17.25 -10.38
C ASP A 205 1.14 17.47 -8.95
N GLU A 206 0.57 18.65 -8.67
CA GLU A 206 0.04 18.99 -7.35
C GLU A 206 -1.08 18.03 -6.91
N GLY A 207 -1.87 17.51 -7.85
CA GLY A 207 -2.89 16.50 -7.56
C GLY A 207 -2.30 15.16 -7.11
N GLU A 208 -1.07 14.82 -7.49
CA GLU A 208 -0.37 13.64 -6.96
C GLU A 208 0.03 13.81 -5.51
N ILE A 209 0.42 15.03 -5.13
CA ILE A 209 0.79 15.38 -3.76
C ILE A 209 -0.45 15.24 -2.87
N GLU A 210 -1.55 15.89 -3.27
CA GLU A 210 -2.82 15.83 -2.54
C GLU A 210 -3.35 14.38 -2.44
N ALA A 211 -3.31 13.62 -3.53
CA ALA A 211 -3.75 12.22 -3.52
C ALA A 211 -2.95 11.35 -2.54
N SER A 212 -1.64 11.57 -2.47
CA SER A 212 -0.79 10.83 -1.54
C SER A 212 -1.08 11.20 -0.09
N GLU A 213 -1.31 12.49 0.20
CA GLU A 213 -1.73 12.96 1.53
C GLU A 213 -3.07 12.36 1.95
N VAL A 214 -4.06 12.28 1.04
CA VAL A 214 -5.35 11.64 1.32
C VAL A 214 -5.20 10.16 1.65
N LEU A 215 -4.33 9.44 0.94
CA LEU A 215 -4.02 8.04 1.25
C LEU A 215 -3.36 7.91 2.63
N ILE A 216 -2.36 8.74 2.93
CA ILE A 216 -1.64 8.72 4.20
C ILE A 216 -2.60 8.93 5.37
N GLU A 217 -3.45 9.97 5.29
CA GLU A 217 -4.43 10.27 6.34
C GLU A 217 -5.49 9.17 6.48
N ARG A 218 -5.91 8.54 5.38
CA ARG A 218 -6.82 7.37 5.42
C ARG A 218 -6.20 6.21 6.16
N GLU A 219 -4.97 5.83 5.81
CA GLU A 219 -4.29 4.71 6.45
C GLU A 219 -3.97 5.01 7.93
N ALA A 220 -3.70 6.26 8.29
CA ALA A 220 -3.50 6.68 9.67
C ALA A 220 -4.78 6.58 10.50
N ARG A 221 -5.94 7.01 9.97
CA ARG A 221 -7.24 6.81 10.64
C ARG A 221 -7.52 5.33 10.88
N LEU A 222 -7.22 4.47 9.92
CA LEU A 222 -7.33 3.02 10.08
C LEU A 222 -6.41 2.51 11.20
N LEU A 223 -5.14 2.91 11.19
CA LEU A 223 -4.16 2.55 12.21
C LEU A 223 -4.65 2.96 13.61
N ASN A 224 -5.01 4.24 13.79
CA ASN A 224 -5.43 4.81 15.08
C ASN A 224 -6.77 4.24 15.58
N THR A 225 -7.67 3.85 14.67
CA THR A 225 -8.98 3.28 15.03
C THR A 225 -8.86 1.86 15.56
N TRP A 226 -8.10 1.01 14.86
CA TRP A 226 -8.11 -0.44 15.09
C TRP A 226 -6.89 -0.95 15.86
N TYR A 227 -5.76 -0.23 15.83
CA TYR A 227 -4.48 -0.72 16.31
C TYR A 227 -3.83 0.27 17.26
N ARG A 228 -3.94 -0.02 18.56
CA ARG A 228 -3.24 0.76 19.58
C ARG A 228 -1.86 0.15 19.86
N PRO A 229 -0.81 0.98 20.00
CA PRO A 229 0.49 0.49 20.44
C PRO A 229 0.38 -0.32 21.73
N GLY A 230 1.07 -1.46 21.75
CA GLY A 230 1.03 -2.43 22.85
C GLY A 230 2.39 -3.13 23.03
N PRO A 231 2.42 -4.28 23.71
CA PRO A 231 3.63 -5.09 23.82
C PRO A 231 4.17 -5.48 22.44
N SER A 232 5.48 -5.65 22.35
CA SER A 232 6.14 -6.03 21.09
C SER A 232 5.62 -7.36 20.54
N GLY A 233 5.57 -7.45 19.21
CA GLY A 233 5.09 -8.64 18.48
C GLY A 233 3.57 -8.80 18.38
N GLY A 234 2.79 -7.76 18.71
CA GLY A 234 1.33 -7.75 18.50
C GLY A 234 0.92 -7.21 17.12
N ASP A 235 -0.37 -7.38 16.78
CA ASP A 235 -0.96 -6.95 15.49
C ASP A 235 -0.74 -5.47 15.16
N TRP A 236 -0.56 -4.63 16.19
CA TRP A 236 -0.29 -3.20 16.00
C TRP A 236 1.04 -2.94 15.29
N GLU A 237 2.09 -3.75 15.53
CA GLU A 237 3.36 -3.58 14.83
C GLU A 237 3.19 -3.91 13.35
N ASP A 238 2.40 -4.93 13.03
CA ASP A 238 2.15 -5.34 11.66
C ASP A 238 1.26 -4.38 10.90
N ALA A 239 0.29 -3.78 11.61
CA ALA A 239 -0.51 -2.69 11.06
C ALA A 239 0.38 -1.48 10.76
N TRP A 240 1.35 -1.20 11.63
CA TRP A 240 2.30 -0.12 11.40
C TRP A 240 3.27 -0.42 10.24
N ARG A 241 3.76 -1.66 10.13
CA ARG A 241 4.53 -2.11 8.95
C ARG A 241 3.72 -1.94 7.67
N ARG A 242 2.43 -2.31 7.67
CA ARG A 242 1.53 -2.15 6.52
C ARG A 242 1.30 -0.68 6.17
N PHE A 243 1.13 0.19 7.17
CA PHE A 243 0.99 1.63 6.98
C PHE A 243 2.13 2.18 6.11
N TYR A 244 3.39 1.97 6.51
CA TYR A 244 4.53 2.44 5.71
C TYR A 244 4.67 1.74 4.36
N ARG A 245 4.38 0.43 4.25
CA ARG A 245 4.34 -0.25 2.94
C ARG A 245 3.34 0.39 1.99
N THR A 246 2.19 0.83 2.50
CA THR A 246 1.14 1.46 1.68
C THR A 246 1.60 2.82 1.15
N ILE A 247 2.23 3.63 2.01
CA ILE A 247 2.82 4.92 1.64
C ILE A 247 3.96 4.73 0.62
N TYR A 248 4.85 3.78 0.90
CA TYR A 248 5.95 3.41 0.03
C TYR A 248 5.45 3.03 -1.36
N ARG A 249 4.47 2.12 -1.44
CA ARG A 249 3.90 1.68 -2.71
C ARG A 249 3.29 2.83 -3.50
N ASP A 250 2.51 3.69 -2.86
CA ASP A 250 1.87 4.83 -3.54
C ASP A 250 2.90 5.82 -4.11
N ASN A 251 4.04 5.98 -3.42
CA ASN A 251 5.04 6.97 -3.78
C ASN A 251 6.21 6.43 -4.62
N PHE A 252 6.42 5.11 -4.65
CA PHE A 252 7.62 4.53 -5.25
C PHE A 252 7.83 5.02 -6.69
N MET A 253 6.83 4.88 -7.56
CA MET A 253 6.95 5.32 -8.95
C MET A 253 6.80 6.83 -9.14
N ARG A 254 6.32 7.58 -8.14
CA ARG A 254 6.27 9.06 -8.17
C ARG A 254 7.66 9.68 -8.03
N LEU A 255 8.56 9.00 -7.33
CA LEU A 255 9.96 9.44 -7.13
C LEU A 255 10.90 8.96 -8.24
N ALA A 256 10.47 8.02 -9.08
CA ALA A 256 11.27 7.46 -10.17
C ALA A 256 11.87 8.51 -11.13
N PRO A 257 11.18 9.62 -11.49
CA PRO A 257 11.74 10.63 -12.39
C PRO A 257 12.99 11.34 -11.86
N LEU A 258 13.21 11.37 -10.55
CA LEU A 258 14.39 11.99 -9.94
C LEU A 258 15.66 11.15 -10.11
N VAL A 259 15.52 9.83 -10.30
CA VAL A 259 16.63 8.87 -10.29
C VAL A 259 17.65 9.14 -11.38
N PRO A 260 17.28 9.42 -12.65
CA PRO A 260 18.26 9.77 -13.68
C PRO A 260 18.99 11.09 -13.42
N GLU A 261 18.40 12.03 -12.68
CA GLU A 261 19.04 13.29 -12.27
C GLU A 261 20.09 13.03 -11.20
N LEU A 262 19.73 12.24 -10.18
CA LEU A 262 20.65 11.80 -9.13
C LEU A 262 21.85 11.04 -9.71
N LEU A 263 21.62 10.09 -10.62
CA LEU A 263 22.70 9.35 -11.28
C LEU A 263 23.65 10.28 -12.07
N ARG A 264 23.13 11.33 -12.69
CA ARG A 264 23.96 12.35 -13.38
C ARG A 264 24.77 13.16 -12.39
N TYR A 265 24.17 13.58 -11.29
CA TYR A 265 24.88 14.25 -10.20
C TYR A 265 26.01 13.37 -9.64
N PHE A 266 25.71 12.12 -9.26
CA PHE A 266 26.72 11.19 -8.73
C PHE A 266 27.85 10.94 -9.72
N ALA A 267 27.54 10.78 -11.01
CA ALA A 267 28.57 10.64 -12.05
C ALA A 267 29.45 11.89 -12.19
N HIS A 268 28.88 13.09 -12.05
CA HIS A 268 29.63 14.34 -12.11
C HIS A 268 30.56 14.52 -10.91
N GLU A 269 30.04 14.28 -9.70
CA GLU A 269 30.79 14.37 -8.44
C GLU A 269 31.69 13.16 -8.19
N LYS A 270 31.62 12.13 -9.05
CA LYS A 270 32.38 10.86 -8.97
C LYS A 270 32.10 10.10 -7.68
N ILE A 271 30.83 10.06 -7.32
CA ILE A 271 30.28 9.28 -6.21
C ILE A 271 29.82 7.95 -6.80
N ASP A 272 30.38 6.84 -6.31
CA ASP A 272 30.11 5.51 -6.83
C ASP A 272 29.96 4.47 -5.71
N GLY A 273 29.47 3.28 -6.09
CA GLY A 273 29.42 2.12 -5.22
C GLY A 273 28.80 2.39 -3.85
N ASP A 274 29.53 2.09 -2.79
CA ASP A 274 29.04 2.15 -1.41
C ASP A 274 28.96 3.59 -0.86
N ASP A 275 29.45 4.61 -1.59
CA ASP A 275 29.40 6.01 -1.16
C ASP A 275 28.04 6.67 -1.47
N VAL A 276 27.28 6.14 -2.46
CA VAL A 276 25.98 6.70 -2.88
C VAL A 276 24.97 6.79 -1.72
N PRO A 277 24.75 5.74 -0.90
CA PRO A 277 23.84 5.85 0.24
C PRO A 277 24.25 6.91 1.25
N ALA A 278 25.54 7.06 1.53
CA ALA A 278 26.04 8.05 2.48
C ALA A 278 25.85 9.48 1.96
N GLU A 279 26.03 9.69 0.65
CA GLU A 279 25.78 11.00 0.05
C GLU A 279 24.30 11.35 0.04
N LEU A 280 23.45 10.41 -0.36
CA LEU A 280 22.01 10.59 -0.36
C LEU A 280 21.49 10.88 1.06
N LEU A 281 22.06 10.21 2.08
CA LEU A 281 21.81 10.50 3.49
C LEU A 281 22.18 11.95 3.84
N ARG A 282 23.42 12.38 3.52
CA ARG A 282 23.90 13.74 3.78
C ARG A 282 23.00 14.79 3.15
N TRP A 283 22.55 14.55 1.93
CA TRP A 283 21.64 15.45 1.23
C TRP A 283 20.29 15.55 1.96
N LEU A 284 19.65 14.43 2.31
CA LEU A 284 18.37 14.46 3.02
C LEU A 284 18.49 15.02 4.46
N GLN A 285 19.63 14.83 5.14
CA GLN A 285 19.92 15.47 6.43
C GLN A 285 19.98 17.02 6.35
N SER A 286 20.13 17.58 5.15
CA SER A 286 20.10 19.04 4.95
C SER A 286 18.67 19.61 4.89
N PHE A 287 17.66 18.75 4.83
CA PHE A 287 16.26 19.17 4.76
C PHE A 287 15.80 19.75 6.10
N ALA A 288 14.90 20.71 6.05
CA ALA A 288 14.36 21.30 7.26
C ALA A 288 13.46 20.30 7.99
N TYR A 289 13.76 20.02 9.26
CA TYR A 289 12.86 19.20 10.08
C TYR A 289 11.50 19.88 10.24
N ARG A 290 10.42 19.21 9.81
CA ARG A 290 9.06 19.74 9.87
C ARG A 290 8.05 18.63 10.08
N ARG A 291 7.18 18.83 11.07
CA ARG A 291 5.97 18.04 11.30
C ARG A 291 4.76 18.74 10.68
N VAL A 292 3.89 17.99 10.03
CA VAL A 292 2.73 18.53 9.30
C VAL A 292 1.44 18.52 10.14
N GLY A 293 1.42 17.77 11.25
CA GLY A 293 0.23 17.51 12.04
C GLY A 293 -0.73 16.56 11.32
N GLY A 294 -1.99 16.53 11.75
CA GLY A 294 -2.99 15.59 11.21
C GLY A 294 -3.01 14.26 11.99
N GLU A 295 -3.73 13.28 11.45
CA GLU A 295 -3.83 11.95 12.07
C GLU A 295 -2.57 11.12 11.85
N ALA A 296 -1.97 11.25 10.66
CA ALA A 296 -0.73 10.57 10.33
C ALA A 296 0.49 11.27 10.92
N ASP A 297 0.51 12.60 10.84
CA ASP A 297 1.69 13.41 11.06
C ASP A 297 2.91 12.93 10.24
N VAL A 298 2.64 12.44 9.03
CA VAL A 298 3.64 12.03 8.04
C VAL A 298 3.38 12.83 6.77
N GLN A 299 4.37 13.60 6.35
CA GLN A 299 4.34 14.31 5.07
C GLN A 299 4.54 13.33 3.91
N ALA A 300 3.80 13.51 2.80
CA ALA A 300 3.97 12.69 1.62
C ALA A 300 5.43 12.77 1.08
N PRO A 301 6.05 11.63 0.68
CA PRO A 301 7.42 11.60 0.16
C PRO A 301 7.68 12.61 -0.97
N LEU A 302 6.76 12.73 -1.93
CA LEU A 302 6.90 13.70 -3.03
C LEU A 302 6.87 15.16 -2.53
N SER A 303 5.98 15.47 -1.58
CA SER A 303 5.90 16.78 -0.92
C SER A 303 7.19 17.10 -0.15
N SER A 304 7.81 16.09 0.46
CA SER A 304 9.05 16.26 1.23
C SER A 304 10.21 16.67 0.34
N LEU A 305 10.34 16.04 -0.83
CA LEU A 305 11.33 16.42 -1.86
C LEU A 305 11.13 17.85 -2.36
N ILE A 306 9.89 18.19 -2.76
CA ILE A 306 9.57 19.51 -3.34
C ILE A 306 9.78 20.64 -2.32
N SER A 307 9.40 20.41 -1.06
CA SER A 307 9.51 21.43 -0.01
C SER A 307 10.89 21.52 0.64
N GLY A 308 11.77 20.53 0.42
CA GLY A 308 13.05 20.43 1.12
C GLY A 308 12.87 20.27 2.63
N SER A 309 11.81 19.60 3.06
CA SER A 309 11.46 19.44 4.49
C SER A 309 10.72 18.14 4.76
N GLY A 310 10.73 17.69 6.01
CA GLY A 310 10.02 16.50 6.46
C GLY A 310 10.45 16.10 7.87
N ASP A 311 9.78 15.14 8.48
CA ASP A 311 10.20 14.56 9.74
C ASP A 311 10.94 13.23 9.53
N CYS A 312 11.20 12.49 10.61
CA CYS A 312 11.93 11.23 10.55
C CYS A 312 11.23 10.18 9.68
N ASP A 313 9.90 10.13 9.74
CA ASP A 313 9.09 9.16 9.00
C ASP A 313 9.08 9.47 7.51
N SER A 314 8.79 10.72 7.16
CA SER A 314 8.77 11.19 5.78
C SER A 314 10.13 11.05 5.09
N LEU A 315 11.19 11.53 5.73
CA LEU A 315 12.54 11.47 5.15
C LEU A 315 13.06 10.04 5.08
N GLY A 316 12.72 9.19 6.06
CA GLY A 316 13.04 7.76 6.04
C GLY A 316 12.42 7.04 4.84
N VAL A 317 11.13 7.30 4.56
CA VAL A 317 10.45 6.70 3.39
C VAL A 317 11.03 7.25 2.07
N VAL A 318 11.31 8.55 1.95
CA VAL A 318 11.99 9.13 0.77
C VAL A 318 13.32 8.43 0.53
N TYR A 319 14.15 8.33 1.57
CA TYR A 319 15.48 7.73 1.50
C TYR A 319 15.41 6.28 1.03
N ALA A 320 14.53 5.46 1.62
CA ALA A 320 14.35 4.07 1.24
C ALA A 320 13.85 3.91 -0.21
N ILE A 321 12.92 4.74 -0.67
CA ILE A 321 12.44 4.71 -2.07
C ILE A 321 13.59 4.99 -3.05
N LEU A 322 14.36 6.05 -2.81
CA LEU A 322 15.46 6.44 -3.69
C LEU A 322 16.57 5.38 -3.71
N LEU A 323 16.94 4.83 -2.55
CA LEU A 323 17.88 3.70 -2.46
C LEU A 323 17.40 2.49 -3.27
N HIS A 324 16.12 2.14 -3.18
CA HIS A 324 15.55 1.01 -3.90
C HIS A 324 15.56 1.21 -5.42
N HIS A 325 15.35 2.42 -5.91
CA HIS A 325 15.52 2.74 -7.34
C HIS A 325 16.97 2.69 -7.80
N LEU A 326 17.90 3.09 -6.93
CA LEU A 326 19.34 3.07 -7.19
C LEU A 326 19.96 1.66 -7.05
N GLY A 327 19.17 0.65 -6.67
CA GLY A 327 19.59 -0.75 -6.60
C GLY A 327 20.15 -1.19 -5.25
N TYR A 328 20.03 -0.37 -4.21
CA TYR A 328 20.39 -0.74 -2.84
C TYR A 328 19.20 -1.38 -2.13
N ASP A 329 19.47 -2.36 -1.28
CA ASP A 329 18.47 -2.90 -0.36
C ASP A 329 18.43 -2.04 0.92
N ALA A 330 17.23 -1.67 1.33
CA ALA A 330 17.00 -0.90 2.54
C ALA A 330 15.70 -1.34 3.24
N ILE A 331 15.64 -1.08 4.55
CA ILE A 331 14.44 -1.25 5.36
C ILE A 331 14.16 0.03 6.14
N LEU A 332 12.89 0.30 6.43
CA LEU A 332 12.55 1.34 7.38
C LEU A 332 12.66 0.75 8.80
N MET A 333 13.20 1.55 9.72
CA MET A 333 13.25 1.24 11.14
C MET A 333 12.38 2.27 11.86
N VAL A 334 11.31 1.82 12.51
CA VAL A 334 10.39 2.72 13.25
C VAL A 334 10.33 2.35 14.71
N SER A 335 10.14 3.32 15.59
CA SER A 335 10.11 3.07 17.02
C SER A 335 9.01 3.87 17.71
N HIS A 336 8.06 3.15 18.31
CA HIS A 336 7.10 3.77 19.22
C HIS A 336 7.78 4.18 20.53
N ARG A 337 8.79 3.43 20.98
CA ARG A 337 9.53 3.69 22.21
C ARG A 337 10.34 4.97 22.12
N PHE A 338 11.00 5.21 20.99
CA PHE A 338 11.83 6.39 20.76
C PHE A 338 11.06 7.53 20.09
N GLY A 339 9.86 7.25 19.55
CA GLY A 339 9.07 8.24 18.80
C GLY A 339 9.82 8.74 17.57
N HIS A 340 10.51 7.83 16.88
CA HIS A 340 11.48 8.15 15.84
C HIS A 340 11.51 7.11 14.72
N ALA A 341 12.03 7.49 13.56
CA ALA A 341 12.24 6.64 12.41
C ALA A 341 13.63 6.85 11.78
N MET A 342 14.21 5.76 11.28
CA MET A 342 15.51 5.69 10.62
C MET A 342 15.44 4.68 9.48
N VAL A 343 16.55 4.50 8.75
CA VAL A 343 16.65 3.51 7.69
C VAL A 343 17.83 2.58 7.95
N GLY A 344 17.65 1.29 7.71
CA GLY A 344 18.74 0.32 7.65
C GLY A 344 19.12 0.05 6.20
N VAL A 345 20.41 0.08 5.87
CA VAL A 345 20.92 -0.11 4.50
C VAL A 345 21.84 -1.34 4.44
N ASP A 346 21.68 -2.19 3.43
CA ASP A 346 22.50 -3.39 3.22
C ASP A 346 23.80 -3.05 2.46
N ILE A 347 24.74 -2.42 3.15
CA ILE A 347 26.07 -2.07 2.63
C ILE A 347 27.18 -2.45 3.63
N PRO A 348 28.42 -2.65 3.15
CA PRO A 348 29.58 -2.74 4.03
C PRO A 348 29.79 -1.41 4.77
N GLY A 349 30.42 -1.48 5.94
CA GLY A 349 30.68 -0.29 6.75
C GLY A 349 30.76 -0.61 8.24
N SER A 350 31.46 0.25 8.97
CA SER A 350 31.52 0.21 10.44
C SER A 350 30.39 1.03 11.06
N GLY A 351 29.93 0.66 12.24
CA GLY A 351 28.97 1.45 13.01
C GLY A 351 27.87 0.60 13.61
N ALA A 352 26.81 1.27 14.07
CA ALA A 352 25.59 0.67 14.56
C ALA A 352 24.90 -0.13 13.44
N ARG A 353 24.51 -1.36 13.77
CA ARG A 353 23.76 -2.24 12.89
C ARG A 353 22.49 -2.72 13.57
N PHE A 354 21.45 -2.87 12.77
CA PHE A 354 20.16 -3.37 13.20
C PHE A 354 19.95 -4.80 12.66
N PRO A 355 19.78 -5.81 13.53
CA PRO A 355 19.48 -7.16 13.11
C PRO A 355 18.00 -7.27 12.67
N PHE A 356 17.75 -7.65 11.42
CA PHE A 356 16.40 -7.88 10.91
C PHE A 356 16.40 -8.93 9.80
N GLU A 357 15.51 -9.91 9.92
CA GLU A 357 15.32 -11.02 8.96
C GLU A 357 16.63 -11.73 8.55
N GLY A 358 17.53 -11.92 9.52
CA GLY A 358 18.80 -12.64 9.32
C GLY A 358 19.89 -11.80 8.64
N ARG A 359 19.68 -10.50 8.44
CA ARG A 359 20.69 -9.54 7.95
C ARG A 359 21.01 -8.49 9.02
N GLU A 360 22.17 -7.85 8.86
CA GLU A 360 22.67 -6.79 9.73
C GLU A 360 22.70 -5.47 8.96
N TRP A 361 21.69 -4.64 9.16
CA TRP A 361 21.46 -3.42 8.37
C TRP A 361 22.23 -2.24 8.96
N LEU A 362 23.04 -1.55 8.16
CA LEU A 362 23.79 -0.37 8.63
C LEU A 362 22.82 0.80 8.83
N VAL A 363 22.81 1.39 10.03
CA VAL A 363 21.83 2.42 10.40
C VAL A 363 22.12 3.76 9.74
N ALA A 364 21.09 4.43 9.24
CA ALA A 364 21.13 5.78 8.69
C ALA A 364 20.13 6.67 9.44
N GLU A 365 20.65 7.68 10.15
CA GLU A 365 19.89 8.67 10.92
C GLU A 365 19.61 9.92 10.05
N LEU A 366 18.36 10.17 9.69
CA LEU A 366 18.00 11.24 8.74
C LEU A 366 17.90 12.64 9.37
N THR A 367 17.77 12.74 10.69
CA THR A 367 17.42 13.99 11.38
C THR A 367 18.55 14.61 12.18
N ALA A 368 19.70 13.93 12.25
CA ALA A 368 20.93 14.45 12.85
C ALA A 368 22.06 14.47 11.81
N PRO A 369 22.99 15.45 11.86
CA PRO A 369 24.10 15.54 10.91
C PRO A 369 25.23 14.57 11.30
N VAL A 370 24.95 13.28 11.24
CA VAL A 370 25.86 12.19 11.62
C VAL A 370 26.12 11.27 10.43
N ALA A 371 27.27 10.59 10.43
CA ALA A 371 27.61 9.67 9.35
C ALA A 371 26.72 8.42 9.39
N ILE A 372 26.57 7.75 8.25
CA ILE A 372 25.96 6.41 8.21
C ILE A 372 26.71 5.46 9.17
N GLY A 373 25.97 4.64 9.90
CA GLY A 373 26.46 3.82 11.00
C GLY A 373 26.57 4.54 12.34
N GLN A 374 26.18 5.81 12.44
CA GLN A 374 26.11 6.54 13.71
C GLN A 374 24.65 6.76 14.14
N ILE A 375 24.39 6.55 15.43
CA ILE A 375 23.10 6.74 16.09
C ILE A 375 23.36 7.24 17.50
N ASP A 376 22.41 7.98 18.08
CA ASP A 376 22.42 8.32 19.49
C ASP A 376 22.46 7.05 20.36
N GLN A 377 23.30 7.06 21.39
CA GLN A 377 23.44 5.95 22.33
C GLN A 377 22.13 5.61 23.04
N GLU A 378 21.27 6.59 23.30
CA GLU A 378 19.96 6.40 23.95
C GLU A 378 18.96 5.64 23.05
N GLN A 379 19.21 5.65 21.73
CA GLN A 379 18.38 5.00 20.72
C GLN A 379 19.04 3.75 20.12
N ALA A 380 20.27 3.42 20.51
CA ALA A 380 21.06 2.34 19.93
C ALA A 380 20.58 0.92 20.27
N ASP A 381 19.63 0.77 21.21
CA ASP A 381 19.08 -0.53 21.61
C ASP A 381 18.18 -1.11 20.50
N PRO A 382 18.60 -2.19 19.80
CA PRO A 382 17.83 -2.75 18.68
C PRO A 382 16.44 -3.25 19.07
N ALA A 383 16.24 -3.63 20.34
CA ALA A 383 14.93 -4.11 20.82
C ALA A 383 13.87 -3.00 20.88
N GLY A 384 14.27 -1.73 20.77
CA GLY A 384 13.36 -0.60 20.66
C GLY A 384 12.84 -0.35 19.24
N TRP A 385 13.32 -1.06 18.23
CA TRP A 385 13.04 -0.80 16.82
C TRP A 385 12.22 -1.90 16.16
N ILE A 386 11.33 -1.48 15.27
CA ILE A 386 10.51 -2.34 14.41
C ILE A 386 11.07 -2.20 13.00
N GLY A 387 11.60 -3.31 12.47
CA GLY A 387 11.96 -3.37 11.05
C GLY A 387 10.73 -3.50 10.16
N VAL A 388 10.74 -2.75 9.06
CA VAL A 388 9.72 -2.78 8.02
C VAL A 388 10.39 -3.09 6.69
N ASP A 389 10.14 -4.29 6.17
CA ASP A 389 10.37 -4.57 4.75
C ASP A 389 9.31 -3.84 3.92
N LEU A 390 9.79 -2.98 3.03
CA LEU A 390 8.97 -2.11 2.18
C LEU A 390 8.58 -2.78 0.85
N ARG A 391 9.21 -3.90 0.46
CA ARG A 391 9.00 -4.52 -0.86
C ARG A 391 7.92 -5.60 -0.91
#